data_AF-A0A1H7FSC7-F1
#
_entry.id   AF-A0A1H7FSC7-F1
#
_cell.length_a   1.000
_cell.length_b   1.000
_cell.length_c   1.000
_cell.angle_alpha   90.00
_cell.angle_beta   90.00
_cell.angle_gamma   90.00
#
_symmetry.space_group_name_H-M   'P 1'
#
loop_
_entity.id
_entity.type
_entity.pdbx_description
1 polymer ?
#
loop_
_entity_poly.entity_id
_entity_poly.type
_entity_poly.pdbx_seq_one_letter_code
_entity_poly.pdbx_strand_id
1 'polypeptide(L)'
;MRSTALSGVLLAGLAACQPAVPPVASPVLPGLTLVPASGGLLVNGSGGREIGFGRDQPGALQTVARIEGMAPRATSCGSGRQAFVTKGNLQLVFESGTFVGWTSGSDTAGRTCG
;
A
#
# COMPACT_ATOMS: atom_id res chain seq x y z
N MET A 1 18.14 56.96 -25.64
CA MET A 1 17.81 56.80 -24.21
C MET A 1 16.76 55.70 -24.10
N ARG A 2 17.00 54.74 -23.21
CA ARG A 2 16.22 53.50 -23.03
C ARG A 2 14.97 53.81 -22.19
N SER A 3 13.81 53.24 -22.54
CA SER A 3 12.74 52.95 -21.56
C SER A 3 11.92 51.75 -22.04
N THR A 4 12.28 50.60 -21.46
CA THR A 4 11.54 49.35 -21.34
C THR A 4 10.37 49.52 -20.38
N ALA A 5 9.21 48.91 -20.68
CA ALA A 5 8.31 48.41 -19.63
C ALA A 5 7.63 47.14 -20.14
N LEU A 6 8.18 46.00 -19.69
CA LEU A 6 7.66 44.66 -19.91
C LEU A 6 6.31 44.51 -19.20
N SER A 7 5.33 44.02 -19.96
CA SER A 7 4.20 43.27 -19.41
C SER A 7 4.73 42.05 -18.65
N GLY A 8 4.39 41.94 -17.37
CA GLY A 8 4.73 40.81 -16.52
C GLY A 8 3.60 40.54 -15.54
N VAL A 9 2.54 39.90 -16.04
CA VAL A 9 1.41 39.43 -15.25
C VAL A 9 1.82 38.23 -14.40
N LEU A 10 1.43 38.30 -13.13
CA LEU A 10 1.25 37.28 -12.09
C LEU A 10 1.54 35.82 -12.47
N LEU A 11 2.24 35.10 -11.57
CA LEU A 11 1.95 33.70 -11.27
C LEU A 11 2.30 33.35 -9.81
N ALA A 12 1.33 32.72 -9.16
CA ALA A 12 1.16 32.52 -7.73
C ALA A 12 2.25 31.67 -7.07
N GLY A 13 2.84 32.18 -5.99
CA GLY A 13 3.60 31.40 -5.02
C GLY A 13 2.67 30.76 -4.00
N LEU A 14 2.06 29.62 -4.33
CA LEU A 14 1.44 28.74 -3.36
C LEU A 14 2.51 27.77 -2.86
N ALA A 15 3.30 28.21 -1.89
CA ALA A 15 4.11 27.32 -1.07
C ALA A 15 3.16 26.41 -0.29
N ALA A 16 2.92 25.21 -0.82
CA ALA A 16 2.15 24.19 -0.13
C ALA A 16 2.96 23.71 1.09
N CYS A 17 2.72 24.32 2.25
CA CYS A 17 2.98 23.68 3.53
C CYS A 17 2.19 22.36 3.56
N GLN A 18 2.84 21.25 3.25
CA GLN A 18 2.26 19.94 3.52
C GLN A 18 2.36 19.71 5.04
N PRO A 19 1.24 19.63 5.77
CA PRO A 19 1.30 19.17 7.14
C PRO A 19 1.81 17.73 7.10
N ALA A 20 2.92 17.47 7.79
CA ALA A 20 3.37 16.13 8.09
C ALA A 20 2.27 15.47 8.94
N VAL A 21 1.39 14.71 8.31
CA VAL A 21 0.30 14.01 8.99
C VAL A 21 0.97 12.96 9.89
N PRO A 22 0.84 13.07 11.23
CA PRO A 22 1.41 12.06 12.12
C PRO A 22 0.80 10.69 11.78
N PRO A 23 1.56 9.59 11.90
CA PRO A 23 1.02 8.27 11.69
C PRO A 23 -0.09 8.03 12.72
N VAL A 24 -1.34 8.15 12.27
CA VAL A 24 -2.50 7.82 13.09
C VAL A 24 -2.43 6.32 13.31
N ALA A 25 -2.19 5.90 14.56
CA ALA A 25 -2.28 4.50 14.93
C ALA A 25 -3.68 4.02 14.56
N SER A 26 -3.76 3.21 13.51
CA SER A 26 -5.06 2.73 13.03
C SER A 26 -5.63 1.80 14.09
N PRO A 27 -6.89 1.98 14.51
CA PRO A 27 -7.50 1.09 15.48
C PRO A 27 -7.44 -0.34 14.95
N VAL A 28 -6.87 -1.23 15.75
CA VAL A 28 -6.85 -2.67 15.46
C VAL A 28 -8.29 -3.16 15.41
N LEU A 29 -8.62 -3.96 14.40
CA LEU A 29 -9.93 -4.61 14.31
C LEU A 29 -9.85 -5.98 15.00
N PRO A 30 -10.29 -6.12 16.26
CA PRO A 30 -10.22 -7.40 16.97
C PRO A 30 -11.10 -8.45 16.25
N GLY A 31 -10.61 -9.69 16.24
CA GLY A 31 -11.32 -10.83 15.65
C GLY A 31 -11.20 -10.97 14.13
N LEU A 32 -10.43 -10.10 13.46
CA LEU A 32 -10.12 -10.25 12.03
C LEU A 32 -8.76 -10.89 11.83
N THR A 33 -8.65 -11.81 10.87
CA THR A 33 -7.38 -12.39 10.44
C THR A 33 -7.29 -12.48 8.93
N LEU A 34 -6.06 -12.37 8.40
CA LEU A 34 -5.80 -12.57 6.98
C LEU A 34 -5.57 -14.05 6.72
N VAL A 35 -6.26 -14.59 5.71
CA VAL A 35 -6.14 -15.98 5.29
C VAL A 35 -5.77 -16.01 3.81
N PRO A 36 -4.65 -16.64 3.43
CA PRO A 36 -4.26 -16.76 2.03
C PRO A 36 -5.31 -17.50 1.19
N ALA A 37 -5.58 -16.99 -0.01
CA ALA A 37 -6.53 -17.57 -0.95
C ALA A 37 -6.08 -17.39 -2.40
N SER A 38 -6.69 -18.15 -3.32
CA SER A 38 -6.28 -18.18 -4.73
C SER A 38 -6.41 -16.84 -5.47
N GLY A 39 -7.33 -15.96 -5.04
CA GLY A 39 -7.55 -14.63 -5.62
C GLY A 39 -6.97 -13.47 -4.82
N GLY A 40 -6.25 -13.73 -3.73
CA GLY A 40 -5.79 -12.69 -2.81
C GLY A 40 -5.82 -13.16 -1.36
N LEU A 41 -6.34 -12.33 -0.46
CA LEU A 41 -6.45 -12.63 0.97
C LEU A 41 -7.89 -12.54 1.44
N LEU A 42 -8.43 -13.61 1.99
CA LEU A 42 -9.69 -13.55 2.73
C LEU A 42 -9.46 -12.86 4.06
N VAL A 43 -10.46 -12.09 4.50
CA VAL A 43 -10.48 -11.51 5.84
C VAL A 43 -11.45 -12.33 6.70
N ASN A 44 -10.94 -13.30 7.44
CA ASN A 44 -11.78 -14.11 8.31
C ASN A 44 -12.39 -13.22 9.42
N GLY A 45 -13.62 -13.52 9.83
CA GLY A 45 -14.39 -12.69 10.77
C GLY A 45 -15.04 -11.44 10.17
N SER A 46 -14.85 -11.17 8.87
CA SER A 46 -15.38 -9.96 8.21
C SER A 46 -16.76 -10.10 7.55
N GLY A 47 -17.35 -11.30 7.55
CA GLY A 47 -18.59 -11.58 6.80
C GLY A 47 -18.38 -11.73 5.28
N GLY A 48 -17.20 -12.20 4.85
CA GLY A 48 -16.90 -12.52 3.44
C GLY A 48 -16.12 -11.46 2.66
N ARG A 49 -15.49 -10.49 3.33
CA ARG A 49 -14.64 -9.48 2.68
C ARG A 49 -13.26 -10.06 2.36
N GLU A 50 -12.64 -9.49 1.34
CA GLU A 50 -11.29 -9.87 0.89
C GLU A 50 -10.42 -8.66 0.51
N ILE A 51 -9.13 -8.94 0.35
CA ILE A 51 -8.14 -8.10 -0.33
C ILE A 51 -7.77 -8.87 -1.60
N GLY A 52 -8.54 -8.67 -2.67
CA GLY A 52 -8.33 -9.36 -3.94
C GLY A 52 -7.16 -8.79 -4.75
N PHE A 53 -6.64 -9.59 -5.68
CA PHE A 53 -5.69 -9.13 -6.68
C PHE A 53 -6.25 -7.97 -7.51
N GLY A 54 -5.37 -7.10 -7.99
CA GLY A 54 -5.71 -5.84 -8.66
C GLY A 54 -6.05 -4.69 -7.72
N ARG A 55 -6.17 -4.94 -6.40
CA ARG A 55 -6.37 -3.87 -5.42
C ARG A 55 -5.18 -2.93 -5.36
N ASP A 56 -5.44 -1.64 -5.19
CA ASP A 56 -4.41 -0.62 -5.08
C ASP A 56 -3.51 -0.85 -3.86
N GLN A 57 -2.21 -0.56 -4.02
CA GLN A 57 -1.21 -0.79 -3.00
C GLN A 57 -1.49 -0.03 -1.69
N PRO A 58 -1.74 1.30 -1.69
CA PRO A 58 -2.03 2.03 -0.46
C PRO A 58 -3.22 1.44 0.31
N GLY A 59 -4.31 1.12 -0.38
CA GLY A 59 -5.53 0.57 0.18
C GLY A 59 -5.36 -0.86 0.71
N ALA A 60 -4.59 -1.70 0.02
CA ALA A 60 -4.24 -3.04 0.50
C ALA A 60 -3.42 -2.96 1.78
N LEU A 61 -2.32 -2.19 1.79
CA LEU A 61 -1.44 -2.03 2.94
C LEU A 61 -2.16 -1.42 4.15
N GLN A 62 -3.03 -0.42 3.93
CA GLN A 62 -3.83 0.18 4.99
C GLN A 62 -4.82 -0.84 5.59
N THR A 63 -5.46 -1.66 4.76
CA THR A 63 -6.36 -2.71 5.28
C THR A 63 -5.58 -3.75 6.09
N VAL A 64 -4.42 -4.20 5.62
CA VAL A 64 -3.55 -5.13 6.38
C VAL A 64 -3.14 -4.52 7.71
N ALA A 65 -2.71 -3.25 7.71
CA ALA A 65 -2.30 -2.55 8.92
C ALA A 65 -3.42 -2.47 9.97
N ARG A 66 -4.67 -2.25 9.55
CA ARG A 66 -5.84 -2.26 10.44
C ARG A 66 -6.15 -3.64 11.02
N ILE A 67 -6.00 -4.69 10.22
CA ILE A 67 -6.31 -6.06 10.65
C ILE A 67 -5.24 -6.57 11.62
N GLU A 68 -3.96 -6.40 11.27
CA GLU A 68 -2.86 -6.93 12.09
C GLU A 68 -2.39 -5.99 13.20
N GLY A 69 -2.88 -4.75 13.19
CA GLY A 69 -2.46 -3.68 14.10
C GLY A 69 -1.02 -3.20 13.89
N MET A 70 -0.42 -3.54 12.74
CA MET A 70 0.95 -3.18 12.39
C MET A 70 1.07 -3.00 10.87
N ALA A 71 1.72 -1.92 10.44
CA ALA A 71 2.00 -1.72 9.03
C ALA A 71 2.96 -2.79 8.49
N PRO A 72 2.69 -3.37 7.30
CA PRO A 72 3.64 -4.25 6.63
C PRO A 72 4.97 -3.55 6.37
N ARG A 73 6.07 -4.30 6.50
CA ARG A 73 7.44 -3.81 6.31
C ARG A 73 7.88 -4.04 4.87
N ALA A 74 8.38 -3.01 4.21
CA ALA A 74 8.93 -3.15 2.87
C ALA A 74 10.11 -4.13 2.85
N THR A 75 10.20 -4.95 1.80
CA THR A 75 11.30 -5.87 1.53
C THR A 75 11.67 -5.85 0.05
N SER A 76 12.86 -6.33 -0.31
CA SER A 76 13.28 -6.45 -1.70
C SER A 76 12.51 -7.57 -2.41
N CYS A 77 12.09 -7.31 -3.65
CA CYS A 77 11.40 -8.29 -4.50
C CYS A 77 12.14 -8.59 -5.82
N GLY A 78 13.04 -7.71 -6.24
CA GLY A 78 13.66 -7.77 -7.58
C GLY A 78 12.69 -7.41 -8.71
N SER A 79 13.21 -7.34 -9.93
CA SER A 79 12.41 -7.35 -11.17
C SER A 79 11.36 -6.23 -11.33
N GLY A 80 11.57 -5.05 -10.72
CA GLY A 80 10.64 -3.93 -10.81
C GLY A 80 9.35 -4.10 -10.00
N ARG A 81 9.27 -5.13 -9.15
CA ARG A 81 8.15 -5.35 -8.22
C ARG A 81 8.50 -4.82 -6.83
N GLN A 82 7.48 -4.53 -6.04
CA GLN A 82 7.60 -4.15 -4.65
C GLN A 82 7.06 -5.28 -3.78
N ALA A 83 7.68 -5.50 -2.61
CA ALA A 83 7.19 -6.47 -1.65
C ALA A 83 7.10 -5.91 -0.25
N PHE A 84 6.13 -6.42 0.51
CA PHE A 84 5.91 -6.04 1.90
C PHE A 84 5.61 -7.29 2.72
N VAL A 85 6.28 -7.43 3.87
CA VAL A 85 6.07 -8.55 4.79
C VAL A 85 5.18 -8.09 5.93
N THR A 86 4.08 -8.80 6.16
CA THR A 86 3.14 -8.52 7.24
C THR A 86 3.66 -9.05 8.59
N LYS A 87 2.99 -8.73 9.69
CA LYS A 87 3.30 -9.27 11.02
C LYS A 87 3.17 -10.79 11.06
N GLY A 88 2.27 -11.36 10.26
CA GLY A 88 2.05 -12.80 10.10
C GLY A 88 3.08 -13.52 9.21
N ASN A 89 4.18 -12.87 8.79
CA ASN A 89 5.15 -13.38 7.83
C ASN A 89 4.57 -13.69 6.43
N LEU A 90 3.44 -13.08 6.09
CA LEU A 90 2.90 -13.10 4.74
C LEU A 90 3.65 -12.06 3.90
N GLN A 91 4.24 -12.47 2.79
CA GLN A 91 4.82 -11.55 1.81
C GLN A 91 3.75 -11.16 0.79
N LEU A 92 3.52 -9.86 0.63
CA LEU A 92 2.63 -9.27 -0.36
C LEU A 92 3.47 -8.74 -1.52
N VAL A 93 3.06 -9.02 -2.75
CA VAL A 93 3.76 -8.58 -3.96
C VAL A 93 2.90 -7.58 -4.71
N PHE A 94 3.52 -6.47 -5.10
CA PHE A 94 2.90 -5.40 -5.86
C PHE A 94 3.67 -5.13 -7.15
N GLU A 95 2.91 -4.88 -8.22
CA GLU A 95 3.45 -4.50 -9.53
C GLU A 95 2.58 -3.35 -10.07
N SER A 96 3.23 -2.31 -10.57
CA SER A 96 2.55 -1.08 -11.05
C SER A 96 1.55 -0.50 -10.05
N GLY A 97 1.83 -0.60 -8.74
CA GLY A 97 0.97 -0.08 -7.67
C GLY A 97 -0.27 -0.93 -7.35
N THR A 98 -0.34 -2.16 -7.86
CA THR A 98 -1.47 -3.09 -7.60
C THR A 98 -1.00 -4.37 -6.94
N PHE A 99 -1.85 -4.96 -6.09
CA PHE A 99 -1.61 -6.23 -5.42
C PHE A 99 -1.73 -7.37 -6.43
N VAL A 100 -0.64 -8.11 -6.66
CA VAL A 100 -0.57 -9.13 -7.73
C VAL A 100 -0.23 -10.52 -7.24
N GLY A 101 0.09 -10.69 -5.96
CA GLY A 101 0.40 -12.01 -5.42
C GLY A 101 0.84 -11.98 -3.98
N TRP A 102 0.92 -13.17 -3.38
CA TRP A 102 1.41 -13.35 -2.02
C TRP A 102 2.22 -14.64 -1.87
N THR A 103 3.01 -14.70 -0.81
CA THR A 103 3.77 -15.90 -0.41
C THR A 103 3.71 -16.06 1.11
N SER A 104 3.43 -17.27 1.57
CA SER A 104 3.38 -17.63 2.99
C SER A 104 4.00 -19.01 3.18
N GLY A 105 5.23 -19.08 3.69
CA GLY A 105 5.98 -20.34 3.72
C GLY A 105 6.19 -20.90 2.30
N SER A 106 5.68 -22.11 2.04
CA SER A 106 5.70 -22.74 0.71
C SER A 106 4.51 -22.37 -0.17
N ASP A 107 3.47 -21.76 0.40
CA ASP A 107 2.24 -21.44 -0.33
C ASP A 107 2.37 -20.10 -1.05
N THR A 108 1.83 -20.04 -2.26
CA THR A 108 1.86 -18.85 -3.10
C THR A 108 0.60 -18.76 -3.95
N ALA A 109 0.16 -17.55 -4.26
CA ALA A 109 -0.75 -17.30 -5.36
C ALA A 109 -0.39 -16.00 -6.08
N GLY A 110 -0.62 -15.96 -7.39
CA GLY A 110 -0.29 -14.80 -8.23
C GLY A 110 1.20 -14.70 -8.57
N ARG A 111 1.72 -13.46 -8.64
CA ARG A 111 3.14 -13.18 -8.88
C ARG A 111 3.95 -13.28 -7.58
N THR A 112 5.12 -13.90 -7.65
CA THR A 112 6.08 -14.00 -6.55
C THR A 112 7.26 -13.05 -6.77
N CYS A 113 8.16 -12.95 -5.79
CA CYS A 113 9.47 -12.30 -5.98
C CYS A 113 10.45 -13.31 -6.58
N GLY A 114 11.12 -12.94 -7.67
CA GLY A 114 11.87 -13.86 -8.54
C GLY A 114 11.90 -13.38 -9.98
#